data_AF-A0A843BF67-F1
#
_entry.id   AF-A0A843BF67-F1
#
_cell.length_a   1.000
_cell.length_b   1.000
_cell.length_c   1.000
_cell.angle_alpha   90.00
_cell.angle_beta   90.00
_cell.angle_gamma   90.00
#
_symmetry.space_group_name_H-M   'P 1'
#
loop_
_entity.id
_entity.type
_entity.pdbx_description
1 polymer ?
#
loop_
_entity_poly.entity_id
_entity_poly.type
_entity_poly.pdbx_seq_one_letter_code
_entity_poly.pdbx_strand_id
1 'polypeptide(L)'
;MAETIYLKAMTVRDHTDIDMIKKDIKMGMILIVRVGPMAQKDLEGLRKLVDELYAAARTEGADIARLGEERILVTPAAVQIWKPQYDLK
;
A
#
# COMPACT_ATOMS: atom_id res chain seq x y z
N MET A 1 6.99 13.14 -23.28
CA MET A 1 6.95 13.95 -22.04
C MET A 1 6.96 12.97 -20.88
N ALA A 2 7.77 13.18 -19.84
CA ALA A 2 7.76 12.28 -18.69
C ALA A 2 6.44 12.49 -17.92
N GLU A 3 5.66 11.43 -17.75
CA GLU A 3 4.45 11.45 -16.94
C GLU A 3 4.85 11.67 -15.47
N THR A 4 4.18 12.62 -14.80
CA THR A 4 4.49 12.95 -13.41
C THR A 4 3.83 11.93 -12.50
N ILE A 5 4.63 11.16 -11.76
CA ILE A 5 4.13 10.21 -10.76
C ILE A 5 4.09 10.92 -9.41
N TYR A 6 2.91 10.90 -8.78
CA TYR A 6 2.71 11.51 -7.47
C TYR A 6 2.92 10.50 -6.35
N LEU A 7 3.48 10.97 -5.24
CA LEU A 7 3.60 10.22 -4.00
C LEU A 7 2.68 10.82 -2.94
N LYS A 8 1.93 9.96 -2.24
CA LYS A 8 1.04 10.34 -1.14
C LYS A 8 1.31 9.47 0.09
N ALA A 9 1.41 10.11 1.25
CA ALA A 9 1.48 9.42 2.53
C ALA A 9 0.18 9.64 3.31
N MET A 10 -0.40 8.57 3.84
CA MET A 10 -1.65 8.65 4.61
C MET A 10 -1.65 7.65 5.76
N THR A 11 -2.51 7.92 6.75
CA THR A 11 -2.70 7.03 7.90
C THR A 11 -4.13 6.50 7.86
N VAL A 12 -4.28 5.18 7.89
CA VAL A 12 -5.58 4.52 7.94
C VAL A 12 -6.10 4.56 9.37
N ARG A 13 -7.33 5.01 9.54
CA ARG A 13 -8.03 5.07 10.83
C ARG A 13 -9.25 4.16 10.88
N ASP A 14 -9.86 3.91 9.73
CA ASP A 14 -11.01 3.03 9.57
C ASP A 14 -11.14 2.53 8.11
N HIS A 15 -12.18 1.74 7.84
CA HIS A 15 -12.41 1.13 6.53
C HIS A 15 -12.75 2.13 5.41
N THR A 16 -13.18 3.35 5.70
CA THR A 16 -13.52 4.34 4.67
C THR A 16 -12.29 4.83 3.90
N ASP A 17 -11.12 4.78 4.54
CA ASP A 17 -9.84 5.11 3.91
C ASP A 17 -9.46 4.16 2.77
N ILE A 18 -9.99 2.92 2.78
CA ILE A 18 -9.66 1.88 1.79
C ILE A 18 -10.14 2.28 0.39
N ASP A 19 -11.36 2.80 0.28
CA ASP A 19 -11.93 3.18 -1.02
C ASP A 19 -11.13 4.32 -1.67
N MET A 20 -10.62 5.24 -0.85
CA MET A 20 -9.71 6.29 -1.32
C MET A 20 -8.36 5.70 -1.77
N ILE A 21 -7.80 4.74 -1.03
CA ILE A 21 -6.56 4.08 -1.44
C ILE A 21 -6.74 3.35 -2.78
N LYS A 22 -7.83 2.60 -2.96
CA LYS A 22 -8.15 1.92 -4.23
C LYS A 22 -8.20 2.91 -5.40
N LYS A 23 -8.81 4.08 -5.19
CA LYS A 23 -8.85 5.15 -6.18
C LYS A 23 -7.46 5.69 -6.51
N ASP A 24 -6.63 5.93 -5.49
CA ASP A 24 -5.28 6.45 -5.68
C ASP A 24 -4.35 5.44 -6.38
N ILE A 25 -4.51 4.13 -6.11
CA ILE A 25 -3.82 3.05 -6.84
C ILE A 25 -4.18 3.10 -8.33
N LYS A 26 -5.47 3.21 -8.65
CA LYS A 26 -5.97 3.30 -10.03
C LYS A 26 -5.47 4.56 -10.76
N MET A 27 -5.18 5.64 -10.03
CA MET A 27 -4.57 6.85 -10.58
C MET A 27 -3.06 6.71 -10.84
N GLY A 28 -2.46 5.58 -10.52
CA GLY A 28 -1.03 5.34 -10.71
C GLY A 28 -0.14 6.07 -9.70
N MET A 29 -0.63 6.34 -8.49
CA MET A 29 0.14 7.02 -7.45
C MET A 29 1.01 6.05 -6.64
N ILE A 30 2.12 6.54 -6.09
CA ILE A 30 2.89 5.85 -5.06
C ILE A 30 2.28 6.17 -3.69
N LEU A 31 1.98 5.14 -2.90
CA LEU A 31 1.31 5.29 -1.61
C LEU A 31 2.16 4.75 -0.46
N ILE A 32 2.33 5.57 0.58
CA ILE A 32 2.87 5.14 1.87
C ILE A 32 1.72 5.16 2.87
N VAL A 33 1.25 3.97 3.24
CA VAL A 33 0.06 3.77 4.07
C VAL A 33 0.49 3.36 5.47
N ARG A 34 0.26 4.20 6.47
CA ARG A 34 0.48 3.87 7.89
C ARG A 34 -0.76 3.15 8.44
N VAL A 35 -0.56 1.95 8.96
CA VAL A 35 -1.63 1.10 9.53
C VAL A 35 -1.54 0.94 11.06
N GLY A 36 -0.53 1.52 11.70
CA GLY A 36 -0.28 1.44 13.16
C GLY A 36 -1.52 1.71 14.04
N PRO A 37 -2.30 2.79 13.82
CA PRO A 37 -3.48 3.07 14.63
C PRO A 37 -4.57 1.99 14.56
N MET A 38 -4.76 1.37 13.38
CA MET A 38 -5.69 0.26 13.20
C MET A 38 -5.19 -1.00 13.91
N ALA A 39 -3.88 -1.28 13.81
CA ALA A 39 -3.26 -2.46 14.44
C ALA A 39 -3.46 -2.51 15.96
N GLN A 40 -3.47 -1.36 16.62
CA GLN A 40 -3.66 -1.26 18.06
C GLN A 40 -5.13 -1.46 18.49
N LYS A 41 -6.08 -1.16 17.59
CA LYS A 41 -7.52 -1.16 17.89
C LYS A 41 -8.19 -2.46 17.48
N ASP A 42 -7.86 -2.98 16.30
CA ASP A 42 -8.52 -4.12 15.68
C ASP A 42 -7.56 -4.87 14.74
N LEU A 43 -7.00 -5.98 15.24
CA LEU A 43 -6.10 -6.84 14.47
C LEU A 43 -6.82 -7.59 13.33
N GLU A 44 -8.11 -7.93 13.50
CA GLU A 44 -8.87 -8.63 12.47
C GLU A 44 -9.21 -7.69 11.32
N GLY A 45 -9.68 -6.48 11.66
CA GLY A 45 -9.91 -5.40 10.69
C GLY A 45 -8.64 -5.00 9.94
N LEU A 46 -7.49 -4.95 10.63
CA LEU A 46 -6.20 -4.75 9.98
C LEU A 46 -5.92 -5.84 8.94
N ARG A 47 -6.08 -7.12 9.29
CA ARG A 47 -5.80 -8.24 8.38
C ARG A 47 -6.68 -8.15 7.13
N LYS A 48 -7.99 -7.93 7.30
CA LYS A 48 -8.93 -7.75 6.18
C LYS A 48 -8.53 -6.58 5.28
N LEU A 49 -8.16 -5.46 5.87
CA LEU A 49 -7.71 -4.28 5.13
C LEU A 49 -6.45 -4.58 4.32
N VAL A 50 -5.47 -5.24 4.92
CA VAL A 50 -4.24 -5.63 4.22
C VAL A 50 -4.57 -6.54 3.05
N ASP A 51 -5.39 -7.58 3.27
CA ASP A 51 -5.80 -8.52 2.21
C ASP A 51 -6.52 -7.80 1.05
N GLU A 52 -7.41 -6.85 1.35
CA GLU A 52 -8.06 -6.01 0.35
C GLU A 52 -7.10 -5.12 -0.44
N LEU A 53 -6.10 -4.53 0.22
CA LEU A 53 -5.09 -3.71 -0.45
C LEU A 53 -4.21 -4.55 -1.38
N TYR A 54 -3.82 -5.76 -0.97
CA TYR A 54 -3.10 -6.68 -1.84
C TYR A 54 -3.93 -7.11 -3.05
N ALA A 55 -5.23 -7.39 -2.85
CA ALA A 55 -6.13 -7.71 -3.95
C ALA A 55 -6.27 -6.55 -4.94
N ALA A 56 -6.50 -5.33 -4.44
CA ALA A 56 -6.62 -4.13 -5.27
C ALA A 56 -5.33 -3.83 -6.04
N ALA A 57 -4.17 -3.88 -5.38
CA ALA A 57 -2.89 -3.68 -6.04
C ALA A 57 -2.65 -4.71 -7.15
N ARG A 58 -2.94 -5.99 -6.88
CA ARG A 58 -2.79 -7.07 -7.88
C ARG A 58 -3.71 -6.88 -9.09
N THR A 59 -4.96 -6.46 -8.88
CA THR A 59 -5.91 -6.19 -9.97
C THR A 59 -5.43 -5.07 -10.89
N GLU A 60 -4.79 -4.03 -10.33
CA GLU A 60 -4.28 -2.88 -11.09
C GLU A 60 -2.82 -3.08 -11.58
N GLY A 61 -2.21 -4.24 -11.32
CA GLY A 61 -0.81 -4.51 -11.69
C GLY A 61 0.22 -3.69 -10.89
N ALA A 62 -0.17 -3.14 -9.75
CA ALA A 62 0.70 -2.43 -8.82
C ALA A 62 1.54 -3.42 -7.97
N ASP A 63 2.72 -2.97 -7.53
CA ASP A 63 3.54 -3.69 -6.57
C ASP A 63 3.25 -3.18 -5.16
N ILE A 64 3.39 -4.06 -4.18
CA ILE A 64 3.07 -3.78 -2.78
C ILE A 64 4.10 -4.47 -1.89
N ALA A 65 4.56 -3.74 -0.87
CA ALA A 65 5.53 -4.26 0.08
C ALA A 65 5.34 -3.65 1.47
N ARG A 66 5.85 -4.36 2.48
CA ARG A 66 5.98 -3.83 3.83
C ARG A 66 7.13 -2.83 3.89
N LEU A 67 6.89 -1.68 4.52
CA LEU A 67 7.88 -0.63 4.77
C LEU A 67 8.04 -0.44 6.29
N GLY A 68 9.02 -1.13 6.88
CA GLY A 68 9.21 -1.14 8.33
C GLY A 68 8.04 -1.81 9.06
N GLU A 69 7.79 -1.42 10.32
CA GLU A 69 6.83 -2.15 11.14
C GLU A 69 5.36 -1.79 10.86
N GLU A 70 5.07 -0.50 10.74
CA GLU A 70 3.69 0.03 10.72
C GLU A 70 3.23 0.56 9.35
N ARG A 71 4.02 0.39 8.28
CA ARG A 71 3.72 0.99 6.98
C ARG A 71 3.74 -0.02 5.84
N ILE A 72 2.91 0.27 4.85
CA ILE A 72 2.80 -0.46 3.59
C ILE A 72 3.10 0.52 2.46
N LEU A 73 3.91 0.08 1.51
CA LEU A 73 4.21 0.80 0.28
C LEU A 73 3.41 0.17 -0.85
N VAL A 74 2.77 0.99 -1.67
CA VAL A 74 2.15 0.58 -2.95
C VAL A 74 2.75 1.42 -4.06
N THR A 75 3.15 0.80 -5.16
CA THR A 75 3.71 1.49 -6.33
C THR A 75 2.99 1.06 -7.61
N PRO A 76 2.74 1.99 -8.54
CA PRO A 76 2.10 1.66 -9.82
C PRO A 76 3.00 0.78 -10.67
N ALA A 77 2.45 0.14 -11.72
CA ALA A 77 3.21 -0.76 -12.61
C ALA A 77 4.49 -0.11 -13.22
N ALA A 78 4.51 1.21 -13.40
CA ALA A 78 5.66 1.96 -13.89
C ALA A 78 6.81 2.09 -12.88
N VAL A 79 6.59 1.76 -11.61
CA VAL A 79 7.55 1.87 -10.51
C VAL A 79 7.62 0.54 -9.77
N GLN A 80 8.77 -0.14 -9.85
CA GLN A 80 8.96 -1.44 -9.21
C GLN A 80 9.62 -1.29 -7.84
N ILE A 81 9.18 -2.09 -6.87
CA ILE A 81 9.84 -2.17 -5.58
C ILE A 81 11.03 -3.12 -5.75
N TRP A 82 12.24 -2.57 -5.66
CA TRP A 82 13.44 -3.40 -5.69
C TRP A 82 13.49 -4.25 -4.41
N LYS A 83 13.37 -5.57 -4.60
CA LYS A 83 13.47 -6.58 -3.54
C LYS A 83 14.87 -7.20 -3.64
N PRO A 84 15.87 -6.71 -2.90
CA PRO A 84 17.15 -7.40 -2.84
C PRO A 84 16.90 -8.81 -2.35
N GLN A 85 17.47 -9.79 -3.05
CA GLN A 85 17.49 -11.18 -2.62
C GLN A 85 18.43 -11.28 -1.42
N TYR A 86 17.97 -10.83 -0.24
CA TYR A 86 18.61 -11.19 1.01
C TYR A 86 18.23 -12.65 1.25
N ASP A 87 19.11 -13.55 0.84
CA ASP A 87 19.25 -14.84 1.51
C ASP A 87 19.49 -14.53 2.99
N LEU A 88 18.40 -14.53 3.77
CA LEU A 88 18.46 -14.67 5.21
C LEU A 88 19.01 -16.08 5.47
N LYS A 89 20.34 -16.16 5.60
CA LYS A 89 20.99 -17.28 6.30
C LYS A 89 20.64 -17.24 7.78
#